data_AF-A0A819WGZ9-F1
#
_entry.id   AF-A0A819WGZ9-F1
#
_cell.length_a   1.000
_cell.length_b   1.000
_cell.length_c   1.000
_cell.angle_alpha   90.00
_cell.angle_beta   90.00
_cell.angle_gamma   90.00
#
_symmetry.space_group_name_H-M   'P 1'
#
loop_
_entity.id
_entity.type
_entity.pdbx_description
1 polymer ?
#
loop_
_entity_poly.entity_id
_entity_poly.type
_entity_poly.pdbx_seq_one_letter_code
_entity_poly.pdbx_strand_id
1 'polypeptide(L)'
;MVITRSNYQQLFQQEAQRLSDIEIESPQYSEISFNHIVYRPLLSSIMEEQILHTLAKEQIKRLVKFGGAHHEDVVKRLSDVEEVFTRAQLQPSNKLLAVQSYLIDSAEKWFRYNKSIILDWSTFKIAIVKAYQPSLHETLLRLEQRLQLCDESVMDYYHDKIHLCL
;
A
#
# COMPACT_ATOMS: atom_id res chain seq x y z
N MET A 1 -12.53 14.08 -21.77
CA MET A 1 -11.65 14.92 -22.60
C MET A 1 -11.17 14.04 -23.75
N VAL A 2 -11.80 14.15 -24.92
CA VAL A 2 -11.57 13.25 -26.07
C VAL A 2 -10.43 13.84 -26.89
N ILE A 3 -9.27 13.20 -26.86
CA ILE A 3 -8.11 13.59 -27.67
C ILE A 3 -8.35 13.02 -29.07
N THR A 4 -8.65 13.90 -30.02
CA THR A 4 -8.84 13.54 -31.43
C THR A 4 -7.49 13.37 -32.12
N ARG A 5 -7.43 12.50 -33.14
CA ARG A 5 -6.21 12.21 -33.96
C ARG A 5 -5.49 13.45 -34.48
N SER A 6 -6.18 14.58 -34.61
CA SER A 6 -5.62 15.87 -35.03
C SER A 6 -4.54 16.42 -34.08
N ASN A 7 -4.65 16.17 -32.77
CA ASN A 7 -3.68 16.69 -31.80
C ASN A 7 -2.32 15.98 -31.87
N TYR A 8 -2.29 14.72 -32.31
CA TYR A 8 -1.05 13.95 -32.44
C TYR A 8 -0.17 14.48 -33.57
N GLN A 9 -0.76 14.87 -34.70
CA GLN A 9 -0.01 15.41 -35.82
C GLN A 9 0.59 16.78 -35.49
N GLN A 10 -0.14 17.61 -34.74
CA GLN A 10 0.38 18.91 -34.28
C GLN A 10 1.55 18.75 -33.31
N LEU A 11 1.46 17.85 -32.33
CA LEU A 11 2.57 17.58 -31.41
C LEU A 11 3.81 17.03 -32.13
N PHE A 12 3.61 16.18 -33.14
CA PHE A 12 4.72 15.62 -33.91
C PHE A 12 5.43 16.68 -34.77
N GLN A 13 4.67 17.61 -35.36
CA GLN A 13 5.23 18.73 -36.11
C GLN A 13 5.98 19.70 -35.20
N GLN A 14 5.45 19.99 -34.00
CA GLN A 14 6.11 20.86 -33.03
C GLN A 14 7.45 20.29 -32.55
N GLU A 15 7.54 18.98 -32.30
CA GLU A 15 8.78 18.36 -31.85
C GLU A 15 9.81 18.23 -33.00
N ALA A 16 9.36 17.95 -34.23
CA ALA A 16 10.24 17.93 -35.40
C ALA A 16 10.87 19.31 -35.67
N GLN A 17 10.11 20.39 -35.45
CA GLN A 17 10.59 21.76 -35.62
C GLN A 17 11.54 22.18 -34.48
N ARG A 18 11.30 21.70 -33.24
CA ARG A 18 12.23 21.90 -32.13
C ARG A 18 13.60 21.24 -32.37
N LEU A 19 13.62 20.13 -33.10
CA LEU A 19 14.85 19.40 -33.41
C LEU A 19 15.62 20.01 -34.60
N SER A 20 14.95 20.74 -35.51
CA SER A 20 15.61 21.42 -36.61
C SER A 20 16.32 22.71 -36.21
N ASP A 21 15.91 23.33 -35.10
CA ASP A 21 16.47 24.59 -34.60
C ASP A 21 17.69 24.40 -33.68
N ILE A 22 18.11 23.15 -33.47
CA ILE A 22 19.37 22.85 -32.77
C ILE A 22 20.51 23.04 -33.77
N GLU A 23 21.00 24.28 -33.87
CA GLU A 23 22.27 24.58 -34.53
C GLU A 23 23.39 23.78 -33.85
N ILE A 24 23.95 22.81 -34.59
CA ILE A 24 25.13 22.06 -34.17
C ILE A 24 26.34 22.98 -34.39
N GLU A 25 26.67 23.79 -33.37
CA GLU A 25 27.99 24.39 -33.29
C GLU A 25 29.03 23.27 -33.27
N SER A 26 29.81 23.18 -34.36
CA SER A 26 30.88 22.20 -34.49
C SER A 26 32.08 22.62 -33.63
N PRO A 27 32.49 21.84 -32.61
CA PRO A 27 33.70 22.15 -31.86
C PRO A 27 34.93 21.69 -32.63
N GLN A 28 35.92 22.58 -32.73
CA GLN A 28 37.27 22.23 -33.16
C GLN A 28 37.91 21.25 -32.17
N TYR A 29 38.61 20.27 -32.75
CA TYR A 29 39.31 19.15 -32.13
C TYR A 29 40.08 19.47 -30.84
N SER A 30 39.86 18.64 -29.82
CA SER A 30 40.94 18.17 -28.95
C SER A 30 40.63 16.75 -28.47
N GLU A 31 41.61 15.87 -28.65
CA GLU A 31 41.56 14.44 -28.32
C GLU A 31 41.35 14.26 -26.81
N ILE A 32 40.16 13.83 -26.42
CA ILE A 32 39.91 13.23 -25.11
C ILE A 32 39.11 11.97 -25.38
N SER A 33 39.67 10.82 -24.96
CA SER A 33 39.02 9.51 -25.01
C SER A 33 37.76 9.53 -24.14
N PHE A 34 36.64 9.97 -24.71
CA PHE A 34 35.34 9.82 -24.09
C PHE A 34 34.87 8.38 -24.31
N ASN A 35 34.80 7.63 -23.21
CA ASN A 35 33.98 6.44 -23.13
C ASN A 35 32.62 6.76 -23.77
N HIS A 36 32.29 6.04 -24.84
CA HIS A 36 31.02 6.15 -25.53
C HIS A 36 29.93 5.66 -24.57
N ILE A 37 29.44 6.57 -23.72
CA ILE A 37 28.24 6.35 -22.91
C ILE A 37 27.09 6.37 -23.91
N VAL A 38 26.76 5.19 -24.42
CA VAL A 38 25.49 4.95 -25.10
C VAL A 38 24.42 5.23 -24.06
N TYR A 39 23.80 6.41 -24.13
CA TYR A 39 22.53 6.67 -23.47
C TYR A 39 21.51 5.74 -24.11
N ARG A 40 21.38 4.54 -23.54
CA ARG A 40 20.25 3.67 -23.82
C ARG A 40 19.08 4.27 -23.04
N PRO A 41 18.08 4.87 -23.70
CA PRO A 41 16.92 5.37 -22.98
C PRO A 41 16.27 4.17 -22.29
N LEU A 42 16.08 4.23 -20.98
CA LEU A 42 15.31 3.27 -20.18
C LEU A 42 13.82 3.38 -20.54
N LEU A 43 13.47 3.16 -21.81
CA LEU A 43 12.08 3.13 -22.28
C LEU A 43 11.32 1.90 -21.76
N SER A 44 12.00 0.92 -21.15
CA SER A 44 11.33 -0.16 -20.40
C SER A 44 10.61 0.36 -19.15
N SER A 45 11.06 1.51 -18.60
CA SER A 45 10.67 2.00 -17.28
C SER A 45 9.19 2.39 -17.16
N ILE A 46 8.60 3.03 -18.17
CA ILE A 46 7.27 3.64 -18.01
C ILE A 46 6.15 2.58 -18.05
N MET A 47 6.25 1.61 -18.96
CA MET A 47 5.28 0.51 -19.02
C MET A 47 5.44 -0.45 -17.84
N GLU A 48 6.68 -0.79 -17.45
CA GLU A 48 6.95 -1.62 -16.28
C GLU A 48 6.41 -0.98 -15.01
N GLU A 49 6.63 0.32 -14.81
CA GLU A 49 6.09 1.08 -13.67
C GLU A 49 4.56 1.13 -13.68
N GLN A 50 3.92 1.32 -14.83
CA GLN A 50 2.45 1.30 -14.95
C GLN A 50 1.86 -0.09 -14.66
N ILE A 51 2.54 -1.17 -15.09
CA ILE A 51 2.13 -2.54 -14.79
C ILE A 51 2.26 -2.81 -13.29
N LEU A 52 3.39 -2.44 -12.68
CA LEU A 52 3.63 -2.61 -11.25
C LEU A 52 2.62 -1.81 -10.41
N HIS A 53 2.34 -0.57 -10.80
CA HIS A 53 1.36 0.28 -10.11
C HIS A 53 -0.07 -0.29 -10.21
N THR A 54 -0.46 -0.79 -11.39
CA THR A 54 -1.75 -1.45 -11.58
C THR A 54 -1.86 -2.72 -10.73
N LEU A 55 -0.81 -3.53 -10.73
CA LEU A 55 -0.76 -4.78 -9.97
C LEU A 55 -0.83 -4.50 -8.46
N ALA A 56 -0.06 -3.53 -7.96
CA ALA A 56 -0.09 -3.09 -6.57
C ALA A 56 -1.50 -2.61 -6.18
N LYS A 57 -2.14 -1.79 -7.02
CA LYS A 57 -3.50 -1.29 -6.78
C LYS A 57 -4.52 -2.43 -6.67
N GLU A 58 -4.44 -3.43 -7.55
CA GLU A 58 -5.33 -4.60 -7.50
C GLU A 58 -5.08 -5.48 -6.27
N GLN A 59 -3.83 -5.62 -5.82
CA GLN A 59 -3.54 -6.34 -4.58
C GLN A 59 -4.09 -5.61 -3.35
N ILE A 60 -3.95 -4.30 -3.27
CA ILE A 60 -4.48 -3.49 -2.16
C ILE A 60 -6.01 -3.56 -2.13
N LYS A 61 -6.69 -3.56 -3.29
CA LYS A 61 -8.16 -3.67 -3.35
C LYS A 61 -8.70 -4.98 -2.78
N ARG A 62 -7.92 -6.07 -2.87
CA ARG A 62 -8.30 -7.40 -2.37
C ARG A 62 -8.13 -7.55 -0.86
N LEU A 63 -7.54 -6.56 -0.19
CA LEU A 63 -7.44 -6.57 1.26
C LEU A 63 -8.83 -6.56 1.90
N VAL A 64 -9.05 -7.51 2.80
CA VAL A 64 -10.26 -7.58 3.62
C VAL A 64 -10.31 -6.34 4.51
N LYS A 65 -11.36 -5.53 4.41
CA LYS A 65 -11.48 -4.29 5.19
C LYS A 65 -11.50 -4.58 6.70
N PHE A 66 -10.97 -3.65 7.48
CA PHE A 66 -10.98 -3.71 8.93
C PHE A 66 -11.92 -2.64 9.50
N GLY A 67 -12.95 -3.06 10.23
CA GLY A 67 -13.97 -2.18 10.81
C GLY A 67 -13.72 -1.80 12.26
N GLY A 68 -12.87 -2.57 12.94
CA GLY A 68 -12.56 -2.38 14.36
C GLY A 68 -13.56 -3.07 15.28
N ALA A 69 -14.23 -4.13 14.83
CA ALA A 69 -15.16 -4.87 15.67
C ALA A 69 -14.41 -5.75 16.69
N HIS A 70 -15.02 -6.01 17.86
CA HIS A 70 -14.38 -6.74 18.97
C HIS A 70 -13.98 -8.20 18.68
N HIS A 71 -14.50 -8.79 17.62
CA HIS A 71 -14.17 -10.14 17.16
C HIS A 71 -13.09 -10.14 16.06
N GLU A 72 -12.69 -8.96 15.57
CA GLU A 72 -11.60 -8.84 14.60
C GLU A 72 -10.26 -8.83 15.31
N ASP A 73 -9.37 -9.71 14.88
CA ASP A 73 -7.98 -9.73 15.35
C ASP A 73 -7.16 -8.68 14.58
N VAL A 74 -6.92 -7.54 15.23
CA VAL A 74 -6.14 -6.43 14.66
C VAL A 74 -4.70 -6.84 14.31
N VAL A 75 -4.09 -7.77 15.07
CA VAL A 75 -2.70 -8.19 14.85
C VAL A 75 -2.60 -9.03 13.59
N LYS A 76 -3.49 -10.03 13.45
CA LYS A 76 -3.58 -10.83 12.23
C LYS A 76 -3.89 -9.97 11.01
N ARG A 77 -4.87 -9.06 11.14
CA ARG A 77 -5.25 -8.12 10.08
C ARG A 77 -4.09 -7.24 9.63
N LEU A 78 -3.27 -6.74 10.55
CA LEU A 78 -2.07 -5.99 10.20
C LEU A 78 -1.00 -6.85 9.52
N SER A 79 -0.85 -8.12 9.95
CA SER A 79 0.08 -9.06 9.32
C SER A 79 -0.30 -9.32 7.85
N ASP A 80 -1.58 -9.57 7.57
CA ASP A 80 -2.10 -9.77 6.21
C ASP A 80 -1.83 -8.55 5.31
N VAL A 81 -2.05 -7.34 5.85
CA VAL A 81 -1.78 -6.08 5.15
C VAL A 81 -0.29 -5.89 4.88
N GLU A 82 0.57 -6.19 5.84
CA GLU A 82 2.02 -6.06 5.69
C GLU A 82 2.56 -7.03 4.63
N GLU A 83 2.03 -8.26 4.57
CA GLU A 83 2.38 -9.23 3.54
C GLU A 83 2.02 -8.72 2.13
N VAL A 84 0.80 -8.18 1.96
CA VAL A 84 0.39 -7.57 0.69
C VAL A 84 1.25 -6.36 0.36
N PHE A 85 1.54 -5.49 1.34
CA PHE A 85 2.36 -4.32 1.11
C PHE A 85 3.79 -4.66 0.73
N THR A 86 4.32 -5.74 1.29
CA THR A 86 5.66 -6.27 0.97
C THR A 86 5.69 -6.83 -0.46
N ARG A 87 4.68 -7.63 -0.85
CA ARG A 87 4.56 -8.15 -2.23
C ARG A 87 4.40 -7.05 -3.26
N ALA A 88 3.65 -5.99 -2.92
CA ALA A 88 3.46 -4.82 -3.76
C ALA A 88 4.64 -3.83 -3.72
N GLN A 89 5.70 -4.13 -2.94
CA GLN A 89 6.89 -3.28 -2.78
C GLN A 89 6.56 -1.82 -2.43
N LEU A 90 5.53 -1.62 -1.60
CA LEU A 90 5.08 -0.29 -1.21
C LEU A 90 6.12 0.39 -0.31
N GLN A 91 6.52 1.59 -0.71
CA GLN A 91 7.35 2.46 0.12
C GLN A 91 6.60 2.85 1.41
N PRO A 92 7.29 3.06 2.54
CA PRO A 92 6.66 3.37 3.82
C PRO A 92 5.66 4.54 3.78
N SER A 93 5.98 5.60 3.02
CA SER A 93 5.09 6.76 2.81
C SER A 93 3.77 6.37 2.13
N ASN A 94 3.83 5.45 1.18
CA ASN A 94 2.67 4.97 0.43
C ASN A 94 1.82 3.98 1.24
N LYS A 95 2.42 3.21 2.16
CA LYS A 95 1.69 2.29 3.05
C LYS A 95 0.64 3.03 3.89
N LEU A 96 1.00 4.19 4.45
CA LEU A 96 0.09 5.00 5.26
C LEU A 96 -1.06 5.62 4.43
N LEU A 97 -0.81 5.94 3.16
CA LEU A 97 -1.88 6.40 2.26
C LEU A 97 -2.80 5.24 1.89
N ALA A 98 -2.24 4.06 1.58
CA ALA A 98 -2.99 2.87 1.22
C ALA A 98 -3.89 2.39 2.37
N VAL A 99 -3.42 2.47 3.62
CA VAL A 99 -4.19 1.96 4.77
C VAL A 99 -5.49 2.74 5.02
N GLN A 100 -5.57 4.00 4.61
CA GLN A 100 -6.83 4.75 4.72
C GLN A 100 -7.97 4.08 3.95
N SER A 101 -7.66 3.47 2.80
CA SER A 101 -8.64 2.73 2.01
C SER A 101 -9.01 1.37 2.61
N TYR A 102 -8.21 0.86 3.54
CA TYR A 102 -8.37 -0.44 4.19
C TYR A 102 -9.30 -0.37 5.41
N LEU A 103 -9.31 0.78 6.09
CA LEU A 103 -10.13 1.01 7.28
C LEU A 103 -11.57 1.37 6.89
N ILE A 104 -12.54 0.82 7.62
CA ILE A 104 -13.96 1.15 7.51
C ILE A 104 -14.55 1.42 8.91
N ASP A 105 -15.80 1.86 8.95
CA ASP A 105 -16.62 1.99 10.16
C ASP A 105 -15.94 2.72 11.33
N SER A 106 -15.70 2.02 12.44
CA SER A 106 -15.15 2.61 13.66
C SER A 106 -13.65 2.89 13.49
N ALA A 107 -12.92 2.00 12.81
CA ALA A 107 -11.49 2.10 12.59
C ALA A 107 -11.13 3.29 11.70
N GLU A 108 -11.96 3.56 10.68
CA GLU A 108 -11.79 4.75 9.84
C GLU A 108 -11.98 6.05 10.64
N LYS A 109 -13.04 6.13 11.47
CA LYS A 109 -13.31 7.29 12.32
C LYS A 109 -12.18 7.52 13.33
N TRP A 110 -11.73 6.44 13.97
CA TRP A 110 -10.61 6.46 14.89
C TRP A 110 -9.34 6.99 14.21
N PHE A 111 -9.01 6.51 13.01
CA PHE A 111 -7.84 6.97 12.29
C PHE A 111 -7.92 8.45 11.94
N ARG A 112 -9.08 8.93 11.47
CA ARG A 112 -9.30 10.35 11.17
C ARG A 112 -9.09 11.24 12.40
N TYR A 113 -9.56 10.82 13.57
CA TYR A 113 -9.39 11.55 14.83
C TYR A 113 -7.93 11.60 15.29
N ASN A 114 -7.19 10.51 15.08
CA ASN A 114 -5.80 10.37 15.51
C ASN A 114 -4.78 10.70 14.40
N LYS A 115 -5.21 11.27 13.26
CA LYS A 115 -4.34 11.48 12.10
C LYS A 115 -3.14 12.38 12.41
N SER A 116 -3.28 13.35 13.32
CA SER A 116 -2.21 14.27 13.70
C SER A 116 -1.05 13.61 14.45
N ILE A 117 -1.31 12.50 15.15
CA ILE A 117 -0.29 11.76 15.91
C ILE A 117 0.31 10.60 15.10
N ILE A 118 -0.31 10.21 13.98
CA ILE A 118 0.13 9.10 13.13
C ILE A 118 0.97 9.67 11.98
N LEU A 119 2.28 9.76 12.18
CA LEU A 119 3.20 10.38 11.22
C LEU A 119 3.71 9.41 10.15
N ASP A 120 3.82 8.12 10.50
CA ASP A 120 4.36 7.09 9.64
C ASP A 120 3.67 5.73 9.88
N TRP A 121 4.03 4.75 9.04
CA TRP A 121 3.50 3.40 9.11
C TRP A 121 3.81 2.68 10.43
N SER A 122 4.96 2.94 11.04
CA SER A 122 5.35 2.32 12.31
C SER A 122 4.45 2.81 13.45
N THR A 123 4.30 4.13 13.53
CA THR A 123 3.46 4.81 14.52
C THR A 123 1.99 4.37 14.37
N PHE A 124 1.52 4.22 13.13
CA PHE A 124 0.19 3.68 12.86
C PHE A 124 0.00 2.28 13.45
N LYS A 125 0.92 1.34 13.18
CA LYS A 125 0.82 -0.04 13.67
C LYS A 125 0.72 -0.10 15.19
N ILE A 126 1.54 0.67 15.89
CA ILE A 126 1.52 0.73 17.36
C ILE A 126 0.17 1.29 17.84
N ALA A 127 -0.28 2.40 17.24
CA ALA A 127 -1.49 3.09 17.67
C ALA A 127 -2.75 2.25 17.44
N ILE A 128 -2.87 1.58 16.29
CA ILE A 128 -4.07 0.81 15.95
C ILE A 128 -4.16 -0.49 16.76
N VAL A 129 -3.03 -1.15 17.03
CA VAL A 129 -2.98 -2.30 17.95
C VAL A 129 -3.41 -1.86 19.34
N LYS A 130 -2.87 -0.76 19.86
CA LYS A 130 -3.27 -0.24 21.18
C LYS A 130 -4.77 0.11 21.26
N ALA A 131 -5.36 0.55 20.15
CA ALA A 131 -6.77 0.95 20.12
C ALA A 131 -7.75 -0.23 20.03
N TYR A 132 -7.37 -1.31 19.35
CA TYR A 132 -8.28 -2.40 19.00
C TYR A 132 -7.90 -3.77 19.58
N GLN A 133 -6.68 -3.94 20.09
CA GLN A 133 -6.31 -5.16 20.79
C GLN A 133 -6.95 -5.16 22.18
N PRO A 134 -7.68 -6.22 22.57
CA PRO A 134 -8.23 -6.34 23.91
C PRO A 134 -7.13 -6.25 24.96
N SER A 135 -7.42 -5.60 26.08
CA SER A 135 -6.52 -5.61 27.23
C SER A 135 -6.45 -7.02 27.84
N LEU A 136 -5.35 -7.35 28.54
CA LEU A 136 -5.22 -8.61 29.26
C LEU A 136 -6.41 -8.87 30.20
N HIS A 137 -6.89 -7.82 30.87
CA HIS A 137 -8.04 -7.92 31.77
C HIS A 137 -9.32 -8.31 31.02
N GLU A 138 -9.63 -7.66 29.90
CA GLU A 138 -10.80 -8.00 29.07
C GLU A 138 -10.69 -9.41 28.50
N THR A 139 -9.49 -9.81 28.08
CA THR A 139 -9.22 -11.16 27.58
C THR A 139 -9.47 -12.22 28.66
N LEU A 140 -8.95 -12.03 29.88
CA LEU A 140 -9.18 -12.93 31.00
C LEU A 140 -10.67 -13.03 31.35
N LEU A 141 -11.39 -11.90 31.31
CA LEU A 141 -12.81 -11.86 31.62
C LEU A 141 -13.65 -12.58 30.55
N ARG A 142 -13.29 -12.46 29.27
CA ARG A 142 -13.88 -13.26 28.18
C ARG A 142 -13.58 -14.75 28.32
N LEU A 143 -12.34 -15.10 28.70
CA LEU A 143 -11.96 -16.48 28.98
C LEU A 143 -12.80 -17.03 30.12
N GLU A 144 -12.95 -16.33 31.24
CA GLU A 144 -13.77 -16.78 32.36
C GLU A 144 -15.24 -17.01 31.94
N GLN A 145 -15.80 -16.08 31.16
CA GLN A 145 -17.20 -16.13 30.73
C GLN A 145 -17.50 -17.16 29.64
N ARG A 146 -16.48 -17.66 28.92
CA ARG A 146 -16.68 -18.61 27.83
C ARG A 146 -16.96 -20.02 28.36
N LEU A 147 -18.24 -20.38 28.42
CA LEU A 147 -18.75 -21.72 28.70
C LEU A 147 -19.03 -22.48 27.40
N GLN A 148 -18.87 -23.80 27.41
CA GLN A 148 -19.22 -24.66 26.27
C GLN A 148 -20.75 -24.65 26.10
N LEU A 149 -21.22 -24.47 24.87
CA LEU A 149 -22.66 -24.53 24.56
C LEU A 149 -23.15 -25.98 24.41
N CYS A 150 -24.45 -26.22 24.62
CA CYS A 150 -25.02 -27.58 24.59
C CYS A 150 -24.92 -28.25 23.21
N ASP A 151 -24.87 -27.46 22.15
CA ASP A 151 -24.80 -27.88 20.74
C ASP A 151 -23.38 -27.73 20.15
N GLU A 152 -22.41 -27.32 20.96
CA GLU A 152 -21.04 -27.09 20.55
C GLU A 152 -20.15 -28.31 20.81
N SER A 153 -19.30 -28.67 19.83
CA SER A 153 -18.31 -29.72 20.02
C SER A 153 -17.21 -29.28 20.99
N VAL A 154 -16.68 -30.23 21.77
CA VAL A 154 -15.56 -29.96 22.70
C VAL A 154 -14.36 -29.36 21.96
N MET A 155 -14.11 -29.79 20.72
CA MET A 155 -12.99 -29.29 19.91
C MET A 155 -13.17 -27.82 19.55
N ASP A 156 -14.36 -27.43 19.10
CA ASP A 156 -14.64 -26.04 18.73
C ASP A 156 -14.52 -25.12 19.97
N TYR A 157 -15.03 -25.58 21.12
CA TYR A 157 -14.89 -24.87 22.38
C TYR A 157 -13.43 -24.60 22.77
N TYR A 158 -12.57 -25.63 22.69
CA TYR A 158 -11.15 -25.47 23.01
C TYR A 158 -10.42 -24.62 21.97
N HIS A 159 -10.76 -24.74 20.68
CA HIS A 159 -10.20 -23.88 19.65
C HIS A 159 -10.52 -22.41 19.91
N ASP A 160 -11.76 -22.09 20.25
CA ASP A 160 -12.18 -20.74 20.62
C ASP A 160 -11.43 -20.22 21.86
N LYS A 161 -11.28 -21.05 22.90
CA LYS A 161 -10.49 -20.70 24.10
C LYS A 161 -9.03 -20.40 23.77
N ILE A 162 -8.41 -21.20 22.91
CA ILE A 162 -7.04 -20.99 22.47
C ILE A 162 -6.95 -19.68 21.68
N HIS A 163 -7.91 -19.39 20.80
CA HIS A 163 -7.96 -18.15 20.04
C HIS A 163 -8.15 -16.90 20.90
N LEU A 164 -8.75 -17.02 22.08
CA LEU A 164 -8.84 -15.92 23.05
C LEU A 164 -7.50 -15.66 23.78
N CYS A 165 -6.58 -16.63 23.83
CA CYS A 165 -5.31 -16.53 24.55
C CYS A 165 -4.14 -16.01 23.69
N LEU A 166 -4.30 -15.96 22.37
CA LEU A 166 -3.27 -15.58 21.38
C LEU A 166 -3.55 -14.20 20.81
#